data_AF-A0A4R1PRQ6-F1
#
_entry.id   AF-A0A4R1PRQ6-F1
#
_cell.length_a   1.000
_cell.length_b   1.000
_cell.length_c   1.000
_cell.angle_alpha   90.00
_cell.angle_beta   90.00
_cell.angle_gamma   90.00
#
_symmetry.space_group_name_H-M   'P 1'
#
loop_
_entity.id
_entity.type
_entity.pdbx_description
1 polymer ?
#
loop_
_entity_poly.entity_id
_entity_poly.type
_entity_poly.pdbx_seq_one_letter_code
_entity_poly.pdbx_strand_id
1 'polypeptide(L)'
;MKKATRPEEQSRLLQGQSITASASPDVLFAKAPTKIARVLAYLLAPCNSLNRFEAELLGDHCLNSTIAKLTHSYGLEFQRQPEKVPNRWGAPCDVTRYSLPESQHQRARAVLALLSKPAKGRKEAAA
;
A
#
# COMPACT_ATOMS: atom_id res chain seq x y z
N MET A 1 9.43 15.21 40.92
CA MET A 1 10.12 14.90 39.65
C MET A 1 9.29 15.45 38.50
N LYS A 2 9.93 16.16 37.58
CA LYS A 2 9.32 17.11 36.62
C LYS A 2 8.52 16.36 35.54
N LYS A 3 7.25 16.74 35.33
CA LYS A 3 6.44 16.30 34.18
C LYS A 3 6.94 17.03 32.92
N ALA A 4 7.34 16.29 31.90
CA ALA A 4 7.72 16.85 30.60
C ALA A 4 6.46 17.06 29.74
N THR A 5 6.07 18.31 29.55
CA THR A 5 5.05 18.74 28.59
C THR A 5 5.62 18.61 27.19
N ARG A 6 5.01 17.78 26.33
CA ARG A 6 5.33 17.71 24.90
C ARG A 6 4.73 18.93 24.19
N PRO A 7 5.47 19.66 23.34
CA PRO A 7 4.91 20.79 22.60
C PRO A 7 3.91 20.30 21.54
N GLU A 8 2.66 20.76 21.61
CA GLU A 8 1.55 20.42 20.70
C GLU A 8 1.65 21.10 19.32
N GLU A 9 2.72 21.86 19.07
CA GLU A 9 2.79 22.83 17.99
C GLU A 9 3.08 22.23 16.59
N GLN A 10 3.68 21.03 16.53
CA GLN A 10 3.91 20.34 15.24
C GLN A 10 2.66 19.63 14.69
N SER A 11 1.63 19.45 15.51
CA SER A 11 0.42 18.69 15.16
C SER A 11 -0.51 19.44 14.20
N ARG A 12 -0.40 20.78 14.13
CA ARG A 12 -1.34 21.63 13.38
C ARG A 12 -0.99 21.84 11.90
N LEU A 13 0.24 21.55 11.48
CA LEU A 13 0.68 21.88 10.11
C LEU A 13 0.35 20.82 9.05
N LEU A 14 -0.22 19.66 9.42
CA LEU A 14 -0.46 18.56 8.48
C LEU A 14 -1.93 18.32 8.11
N GLN A 15 -2.87 19.14 8.60
CA GLN A 15 -4.30 18.86 8.50
C GLN A 15 -4.99 19.25 7.18
N GLY A 16 -4.27 19.67 6.13
CA GLY A 16 -4.91 20.38 5.02
C GLY A 16 -4.53 19.98 3.59
N GLN A 17 -3.97 18.80 3.33
CA GLN A 17 -3.65 18.41 1.95
C GLN A 17 -4.49 17.22 1.51
N SER A 18 -5.62 17.53 0.86
CA SER A 18 -6.36 16.57 0.05
C SER A 18 -5.41 15.96 -0.96
N ILE A 19 -5.23 14.64 -0.90
CA ILE A 19 -4.36 13.89 -1.79
C ILE A 19 -4.92 14.04 -3.21
N THR A 20 -4.28 14.87 -4.03
CA THR A 20 -4.62 14.98 -5.45
C THR A 20 -4.11 13.72 -6.15
N ALA A 21 -4.82 13.27 -7.19
CA ALA A 21 -4.47 12.09 -7.97
C ALA A 21 -3.11 12.22 -8.73
N SER A 22 -2.40 13.35 -8.60
CA SER A 22 -1.10 13.59 -9.24
C SER A 22 0.09 13.54 -8.28
N ALA A 23 -0.10 13.13 -7.02
CA ALA A 23 0.99 13.06 -6.06
C ALA A 23 1.99 11.93 -6.41
N SER A 24 3.28 12.19 -6.22
CA SER A 24 4.36 11.22 -6.43
C SER A 24 4.20 9.99 -5.53
N PRO A 25 4.61 8.78 -5.97
CA PRO A 25 4.49 7.54 -5.20
C PRO A 25 5.09 7.62 -3.79
N ASP A 26 6.21 8.32 -3.62
CA ASP A 26 6.88 8.46 -2.32
C ASP A 26 6.06 9.26 -1.29
N VAL A 27 5.38 10.31 -1.75
CA VAL A 27 4.49 11.12 -0.91
C VAL A 27 3.26 10.31 -0.51
N LEU A 28 2.76 9.46 -1.41
CA LEU A 28 1.66 8.55 -1.13
C LEU A 28 2.08 7.47 -0.12
N PHE A 29 3.30 6.96 -0.22
CA PHE A 29 3.82 5.94 0.68
C PHE A 29 3.98 6.46 2.11
N ALA A 30 4.57 7.66 2.29
CA ALA A 30 4.75 8.27 3.61
C ALA A 30 3.41 8.60 4.31
N LYS A 31 2.35 8.82 3.54
CA LYS A 31 1.02 9.18 4.05
C LYS A 31 0.03 8.01 4.05
N ALA A 32 0.42 6.82 3.59
CA ALA A 32 -0.48 5.67 3.49
C ALA A 32 -0.81 5.10 4.87
N PRO A 33 -2.07 5.19 5.34
CA PRO A 33 -2.41 4.91 6.73
C PRO A 33 -2.56 3.42 7.05
N THR A 34 -2.58 2.55 6.04
CA THR A 34 -2.82 1.11 6.21
C THR A 34 -1.83 0.28 5.41
N LYS A 35 -1.58 -0.97 5.84
CA LYS A 35 -0.69 -1.90 5.13
C LYS A 35 -1.08 -2.10 3.65
N ILE A 36 -2.39 -2.17 3.36
CA ILE A 36 -2.90 -2.32 1.99
C ILE A 36 -2.57 -1.07 1.17
N ALA A 37 -2.77 0.12 1.74
CA ALA A 37 -2.44 1.37 1.07
C ALA A 37 -0.93 1.50 0.80
N ARG A 38 -0.08 1.07 1.75
CA ARG A 38 1.39 1.09 1.59
C ARG A 38 1.85 0.18 0.44
N VAL A 39 1.33 -1.05 0.38
CA VAL A 39 1.62 -1.99 -0.72
C VAL A 39 1.17 -1.41 -2.06
N LEU A 40 -0.06 -0.87 -2.13
CA LEU A 40 -0.58 -0.29 -3.37
C LEU A 40 0.21 0.94 -3.82
N ALA A 41 0.61 1.80 -2.89
CA ALA A 41 1.45 2.97 -3.18
C ALA A 41 2.83 2.56 -3.72
N TYR A 42 3.44 1.52 -3.15
CA TYR A 42 4.72 1.00 -3.63
C TYR A 42 4.61 0.44 -5.05
N LEU A 43 3.58 -0.38 -5.34
CA LEU A 43 3.36 -0.98 -6.66
C LEU A 43 2.94 0.03 -7.74
N LEU A 44 2.50 1.22 -7.33
CA LEU A 44 2.17 2.31 -8.24
C LEU A 44 3.41 3.08 -8.74
N ALA A 45 4.55 2.94 -8.07
CA ALA A 45 5.76 3.58 -8.57
C ALA A 45 6.23 2.89 -9.87
N PRO A 46 6.79 3.64 -10.84
CA PRO A 46 7.26 3.07 -12.09
C PRO A 46 8.24 1.91 -11.85
N CYS A 47 8.08 0.83 -12.62
CA CYS A 47 8.91 -0.37 -12.59
C CYS A 47 8.94 -1.15 -11.25
N ASN A 48 8.13 -0.77 -10.26
CA ASN A 48 8.09 -1.49 -8.99
C ASN A 48 7.31 -2.81 -9.11
N SER A 49 7.79 -3.81 -8.39
CA SER A 49 7.14 -5.09 -8.20
C SER A 49 7.50 -5.63 -6.82
N LEU A 50 6.69 -6.56 -6.29
CA LEU A 50 6.94 -7.16 -4.99
C LEU A 50 6.69 -8.67 -5.02
N ASN A 51 7.56 -9.40 -4.32
CA ASN A 51 7.22 -10.71 -3.77
C ASN A 51 6.91 -10.62 -2.27
N ARG A 52 6.46 -11.74 -1.69
CA ARG A 52 6.04 -11.81 -0.28
C ARG A 52 7.13 -11.43 0.73
N PHE A 53 8.40 -11.66 0.41
CA PHE A 53 9.52 -11.37 1.32
C PHE A 53 9.87 -9.88 1.29
N GLU A 54 9.81 -9.26 0.11
CA GLU A 54 10.01 -7.80 -0.02
C GLU A 54 8.85 -7.02 0.62
N ALA A 55 7.61 -7.53 0.49
CA ALA A 55 6.43 -6.93 1.11
C ALA A 55 6.48 -6.93 2.65
N GLU A 56 7.20 -7.88 3.25
CA GLU A 56 7.42 -7.91 4.71
C GLU A 56 8.15 -6.65 5.20
N LEU A 57 9.09 -6.11 4.42
CA LEU A 57 9.78 -4.85 4.73
C LEU A 57 8.81 -3.65 4.74
N LEU A 58 7.68 -3.76 4.04
CA LEU A 58 6.59 -2.78 4.03
C LEU A 58 5.56 -3.05 5.14
N GLY A 59 5.78 -4.07 5.97
CA GLY A 59 4.87 -4.49 7.05
C GLY A 59 3.68 -5.33 6.58
N ASP A 60 3.74 -5.94 5.39
CA ASP A 60 2.70 -6.84 4.90
C ASP A 60 3.18 -8.29 4.84
N HIS A 61 2.83 -9.07 5.86
CA HIS A 61 3.22 -10.49 5.96
C HIS A 61 2.40 -11.43 5.05
N CYS A 62 1.29 -10.93 4.48
CA CYS A 62 0.34 -11.75 3.71
C CYS A 62 0.06 -11.15 2.33
N LEU A 63 1.12 -10.87 1.54
CA LEU A 63 1.01 -10.22 0.23
C LEU A 63 -0.05 -10.85 -0.68
N ASN A 64 -0.08 -12.18 -0.79
CA ASN A 64 -1.04 -12.87 -1.64
C ASN A 64 -2.50 -12.53 -1.27
N SER A 65 -2.81 -12.46 0.02
CA SER A 65 -4.13 -12.08 0.52
C SER A 65 -4.42 -10.59 0.28
N THR A 66 -3.41 -9.73 0.41
CA THR A 66 -3.51 -8.30 0.10
C THR A 66 -3.83 -8.08 -1.39
N ILE A 67 -3.13 -8.77 -2.29
CA ILE A 67 -3.37 -8.72 -3.74
C ILE A 67 -4.76 -9.28 -4.07
N ALA A 68 -5.15 -10.41 -3.47
CA ALA A 68 -6.50 -10.96 -3.65
C ALA A 68 -7.59 -9.95 -3.24
N LYS A 69 -7.42 -9.29 -2.09
CA LYS A 69 -8.34 -8.24 -1.65
C LYS A 69 -8.38 -7.04 -2.61
N LEU A 70 -7.23 -6.58 -3.08
CA LEU A 70 -7.13 -5.51 -4.09
C LEU A 70 -7.83 -5.91 -5.41
N THR A 71 -7.75 -7.19 -5.78
CA THR A 71 -8.39 -7.73 -6.99
C THR A 71 -9.90 -7.81 -6.82
N HIS A 72 -10.39 -8.54 -5.81
CA HIS A 72 -11.81 -8.86 -5.67
C HIS A 72 -12.63 -7.69 -5.12
N SER A 73 -12.10 -6.91 -4.17
CA SER A 73 -12.86 -5.83 -3.53
C SER A 73 -12.74 -4.49 -4.25
N TYR A 74 -11.68 -4.29 -5.05
CA TYR A 74 -11.40 -3.00 -5.69
C TYR A 74 -11.23 -3.10 -7.21
N GLY A 75 -11.33 -4.30 -7.79
CA GLY A 75 -11.27 -4.51 -9.24
C GLY A 75 -9.91 -4.18 -9.86
N LEU A 76 -8.82 -4.29 -9.09
CA LEU A 76 -7.48 -4.13 -9.64
C LEU A 76 -7.00 -5.44 -10.27
N GLU A 77 -6.18 -5.32 -11.30
CA GLU A 77 -5.59 -6.47 -11.98
C GLU A 77 -4.08 -6.36 -11.84
N PHE A 78 -3.44 -7.46 -11.49
CA PHE A 78 -2.01 -7.52 -11.25
C PHE A 78 -1.41 -8.55 -12.19
N GLN A 79 -0.24 -8.22 -12.75
CA GLN A 79 0.57 -9.23 -13.40
C GLN A 79 1.17 -10.13 -12.33
N ARG A 80 1.20 -11.44 -12.61
CA ARG A 80 1.68 -12.47 -11.69
C ARG A 80 2.76 -13.27 -12.39
N GLN A 81 3.97 -13.24 -11.85
CA GLN A 81 5.11 -13.97 -12.40
C GLN A 81 5.62 -14.95 -11.35
N PRO A 82 5.74 -16.26 -11.66
CA PRO A 82 6.43 -17.21 -10.79
C PRO A 82 7.90 -16.80 -10.61
N GLU A 83 8.40 -16.83 -9.38
CA GLU A 83 9.77 -16.47 -9.02
C GLU A 83 10.31 -17.50 -8.01
N LYS A 84 11.59 -17.88 -8.15
CA LYS A 84 12.30 -18.73 -7.18
C LYS A 84 13.21 -17.86 -6.33
N VAL A 85 12.98 -17.84 -5.01
CA VAL A 85 13.80 -17.05 -4.07
C VAL A 85 14.52 -17.98 -3.10
N PRO A 86 15.82 -17.80 -2.83
CA PRO A 86 16.53 -18.62 -1.86
C PRO A 86 15.93 -18.45 -0.46
N ASN A 87 15.66 -19.57 0.20
CA ASN A 87 15.28 -19.58 1.60
C ASN A 87 16.52 -19.48 2.51
N ARG A 88 16.29 -19.37 3.82
CA ARG A 88 17.37 -19.25 4.83
C ARG A 88 18.33 -20.45 4.88
N TRP A 89 17.92 -21.59 4.35
CA TRP A 89 18.73 -22.82 4.27
C TRP A 89 19.35 -23.03 2.88
N GLY A 90 19.29 -22.03 2.01
CA GLY A 90 19.88 -22.05 0.66
C GLY A 90 19.05 -22.80 -0.40
N ALA A 91 17.92 -23.41 -0.03
CA ALA A 91 17.03 -24.06 -0.99
C ALA A 91 16.05 -23.05 -1.62
N PRO A 92 15.73 -23.16 -2.91
CA PRO A 92 14.81 -22.22 -3.55
C PRO A 92 13.37 -22.45 -3.07
N CYS A 93 12.64 -21.36 -2.84
CA CYS A 93 11.23 -21.31 -2.51
C CYS A 93 10.46 -20.68 -3.69
N ASP A 94 9.34 -21.28 -4.05
CA ASP A 94 8.40 -20.72 -5.02
C ASP A 94 7.63 -19.55 -4.41
N VAL A 95 7.73 -18.39 -5.05
CA VAL A 95 6.92 -17.21 -4.76
C VAL A 95 6.32 -16.65 -6.03
N THR A 96 5.41 -15.69 -5.86
CA THR A 96 4.83 -14.94 -6.97
C THR A 96 5.28 -13.49 -6.84
N ARG A 97 5.85 -12.96 -7.92
CA ARG A 97 6.11 -11.54 -8.10
C ARG A 97 4.89 -10.87 -8.69
N TYR A 98 4.48 -9.79 -8.06
CA TYR A 98 3.34 -8.98 -8.46
C TYR A 98 3.82 -7.62 -8.95
N SER A 99 3.28 -7.17 -10.07
CA SER A 99 3.41 -5.81 -10.57
C SER A 99 2.06 -5.27 -11.02
N LEU A 100 1.93 -3.95 -11.02
CA LEU A 100 0.72 -3.27 -11.47
C LEU A 100 0.91 -2.77 -12.91
N PRO A 101 0.17 -3.30 -13.89
CA PRO A 101 0.24 -2.82 -15.27
C PRO A 101 -0.21 -1.35 -15.36
N GLU A 102 0.38 -0.60 -16.31
CA GLU A 102 0.07 0.82 -16.51
C GLU A 102 -1.42 1.09 -16.74
N SER A 103 -2.12 0.17 -17.41
CA SER A 103 -3.57 0.23 -17.62
C SER A 103 -4.36 0.38 -16.31
N GLN A 104 -3.85 -0.16 -15.20
CA GLN A 104 -4.51 -0.14 -13.90
C GLN A 104 -4.09 1.05 -13.02
N HIS A 105 -3.12 1.87 -13.44
CA HIS A 105 -2.57 2.95 -12.61
C HIS A 105 -3.63 3.99 -12.23
N GLN A 106 -4.51 4.39 -13.17
CA GLN A 106 -5.56 5.35 -12.88
C GLN A 106 -6.53 4.83 -11.81
N ARG A 107 -6.97 3.57 -11.93
CA ARG A 107 -7.86 2.93 -10.95
C ARG A 107 -7.15 2.77 -9.61
N ALA A 108 -5.90 2.34 -9.60
CA ALA A 108 -5.11 2.17 -8.38
C ALA A 108 -4.91 3.48 -7.64
N ARG A 109 -4.67 4.60 -8.33
CA ARG A 109 -4.63 5.93 -7.70
C ARG A 109 -5.96 6.31 -7.05
N ALA A 110 -7.09 6.00 -7.68
CA ALA A 110 -8.41 6.24 -7.10
C ALA A 110 -8.66 5.37 -5.85
N VAL A 111 -8.31 4.09 -5.90
CA VAL A 111 -8.38 3.16 -4.76
C VAL A 111 -7.49 3.63 -3.62
N LEU A 112 -6.28 4.07 -3.92
CA LEU A 112 -5.36 4.58 -2.92
C LEU A 112 -5.89 5.85 -2.24
N ALA A 113 -6.46 6.78 -3.01
CA ALA A 113 -7.14 7.95 -2.46
C ALA A 113 -8.32 7.57 -1.55
N LEU A 114 -9.09 6.54 -1.92
CA LEU A 114 -10.19 6.01 -1.09
C LEU A 114 -9.67 5.40 0.22
N LEU A 115 -8.60 4.60 0.15
CA LEU A 115 -8.00 3.94 1.32
C LEU A 115 -7.37 4.94 2.29
N SER A 116 -6.87 6.06 1.79
CA SER A 116 -6.22 7.12 2.57
C SER A 116 -7.19 8.09 3.24
N LYS A 117 -8.50 8.05 2.93
CA LYS A 117 -9.50 8.87 3.62
C LYS A 117 -9.73 8.35 5.05
N PRO A 118 -9.72 9.23 6.07
CA PRO A 118 -10.02 8.85 7.45
C PRO A 118 -11.45 8.31 7.54
N ALA A 119 -11.67 7.30 8.40
CA ALA A 119 -12.90 6.53 8.49
C ALA A 119 -14.12 7.28 9.08
N LYS A 120 -14.19 8.61 8.97
CA LYS A 120 -15.38 9.37 9.34
C LYS A 120 -16.43 9.19 8.23
N GLY A 121 -17.17 8.08 8.29
CA GLY A 121 -18.34 7.83 7.44
C GLY A 121 -18.24 6.68 6.42
N ARG A 122 -17.42 5.63 6.65
CA ARG A 122 -17.57 4.37 5.89
C ARG A 122 -18.86 3.66 6.34
N LYS A 123 -20.02 4.18 5.93
CA LYS A 123 -21.26 3.39 5.97
C LYS A 123 -21.08 2.22 5.00
N GLU A 124 -21.29 1.03 5.53
CA GLU A 124 -21.32 -0.23 4.80
C GLU A 124 -22.35 -0.10 3.66
N ALA A 125 -21.87 -0.04 2.42
CA ALA A 125 -22.68 -0.43 1.28
C ALA A 125 -22.51 -1.95 1.13
N ALA A 126 -23.24 -2.69 1.96
CA ALA A 126 -23.53 -4.09 1.76
C ALA A 126 -25.00 -4.17 1.36
N ALA A 127 -25.25 -4.53 0.10
CA ALA A 127 -26.52 -5.02 -0.41
C ALA A 127 -26.26 -6.41 -0.98
#